data_AF-A0A5M7BI67-F1
#
_entry.id   AF-A0A5M7BI67-F1
#
_cell.length_a   1.000
_cell.length_b   1.000
_cell.length_c   1.000
_cell.angle_alpha   90.00
_cell.angle_beta   90.00
_cell.angle_gamma   90.00
#
_symmetry.space_group_name_H-M   'P 1'
#
loop_
_entity.id
_entity.type
_entity.pdbx_description
1 polymer ?
#
loop_
_entity_poly.entity_id
_entity_poly.type
_entity_poly.pdbx_seq_one_letter_code
_entity_poly.pdbx_strand_id
1 'polypeptide(L)' 'MHIESNAFYRVKAVAEMLDVSVNTIYRAIDAGEIKALKFGSTLRISGSALNEYLKSAQATNEIEGVA' A
#
# COMPACT_ATOMS: atom_id res chain seq x y z
N MET A 1 3.13 13.96 -2.06
CA MET A 1 3.71 12.67 -1.62
C MET A 1 4.49 12.10 -2.79
N HIS A 2 5.78 11.79 -2.62
CA HIS A 2 6.61 11.17 -3.67
C HIS A 2 7.00 9.76 -3.20
N ILE A 3 6.53 8.73 -3.91
CA ILE A 3 6.87 7.34 -3.63
C ILE A 3 7.98 6.93 -4.59
N GLU A 4 9.19 6.76 -4.05
CA GLU A 4 10.29 6.16 -4.80
C GLU A 4 10.04 4.67 -5.04
N SER A 5 9.90 4.26 -6.29
CA SER A 5 9.55 2.88 -6.67
C SER A 5 10.58 1.84 -6.19
N ASN A 6 11.86 2.23 -6.08
CA ASN A 6 12.95 1.36 -5.67
C ASN A 6 13.25 1.41 -4.15
N ALA A 7 12.48 2.19 -3.38
CA ALA A 7 12.64 2.27 -1.93
C ALA A 7 11.76 1.25 -1.20
N PHE A 8 12.20 0.88 0.01
CA PHE A 8 11.46 -0.01 0.91
C PHE A 8 10.93 0.76 2.12
N TYR A 9 9.63 0.70 2.31
CA TYR A 9 8.92 1.39 3.39
C TYR A 9 8.53 0.42 4.49
N ARG A 10 8.48 0.91 5.73
CA ARG A 10 7.90 0.17 6.87
C ARG A 10 6.38 0.22 6.76
N VAL A 11 5.70 -0.83 7.21
CA VAL A 11 4.23 -0.87 7.31
C VAL A 11 3.68 0.38 8.01
N LYS A 12 4.28 0.78 9.14
CA LYS A 12 3.89 1.98 9.88
C LYS A 12 4.03 3.27 9.06
N ALA A 13 5.12 3.41 8.29
CA ALA A 13 5.33 4.59 7.46
C ALA A 13 4.31 4.67 6.33
N VAL A 14 3.96 3.52 5.71
CA VAL A 14 2.91 3.47 4.69
C VAL A 14 1.55 3.82 5.28
N ALA A 15 1.24 3.33 6.49
CA ALA A 15 0.00 3.67 7.18
C ALA A 15 -0.12 5.19 7.45
N GLU A 16 0.96 5.82 7.94
CA GLU A 16 1.03 7.27 8.13
C GLU A 16 0.91 8.04 6.80
N MET A 17 1.53 7.54 5.74
CA MET A 17 1.47 8.16 4.41
C MET A 17 0.07 8.14 3.78
N LEU A 18 -0.69 7.06 4.01
CA LEU A 18 -2.03 6.89 3.47
C LEU A 18 -3.14 7.37 4.41
N ASP A 19 -2.77 7.87 5.60
CA ASP A 19 -3.69 8.25 6.67
C ASP A 19 -4.69 7.14 7.04
N VAL A 20 -4.18 5.91 7.18
CA VAL A 20 -4.97 4.74 7.58
C VAL A 20 -4.35 4.03 8.78
N SER A 21 -5.12 3.16 9.41
CA SER A 21 -4.60 2.33 10.48
C SER A 21 -3.52 1.37 9.97
N VAL A 22 -2.50 1.08 10.79
CA VAL A 22 -1.50 0.04 10.50
C VAL A 22 -2.17 -1.31 10.22
N ASN A 23 -3.28 -1.59 10.91
CA ASN A 23 -4.05 -2.81 10.72
C ASN A 23 -4.69 -2.89 9.32
N THR A 24 -5.11 -1.76 8.75
CA THR A 24 -5.61 -1.69 7.37
C THR A 24 -4.53 -2.13 6.39
N ILE A 25 -3.28 -1.70 6.58
CA ILE A 25 -2.16 -2.12 5.73
C ILE A 25 -1.88 -3.62 5.88
N TYR A 26 -1.90 -4.15 7.12
CA TYR A 26 -1.76 -5.60 7.33
C TYR A 26 -2.88 -6.39 6.64
N ARG A 27 -4.13 -5.93 6.72
CA ARG A 27 -5.26 -6.56 6.03
C ARG A 27 -5.09 -6.55 4.50
N ALA A 28 -4.62 -5.45 3.93
CA ALA A 28 -4.33 -5.36 2.50
C ALA A 28 -3.18 -6.30 2.08
N ILE A 29 -2.17 -6.48 2.93
CA ILE A 29 -1.10 -7.48 2.71
C ILE A 29 -1.66 -8.90 2.78
N ASP A 30 -2.44 -9.21 3.81
CA ASP A 30 -3.03 -10.56 4.02
C ASP A 30 -4.04 -10.91 2.92
N ALA A 31 -4.77 -9.92 2.39
CA ALA A 31 -5.65 -10.05 1.24
C ALA A 31 -4.89 -10.20 -0.10
N GLY A 32 -3.57 -9.99 -0.11
CA GLY A 32 -2.73 -10.05 -1.31
C GLY A 32 -2.80 -8.80 -2.19
N GLU A 33 -3.45 -7.73 -1.74
CA GLU A 33 -3.56 -6.45 -2.45
C GLU A 33 -2.25 -5.67 -2.44
N ILE A 34 -1.46 -5.80 -1.35
CA ILE A 34 -0.14 -5.19 -1.22
C ILE A 34 0.93 -6.28 -1.09
N LYS A 35 1.85 -6.32 -2.06
CA LYS A 35 3.03 -7.20 -1.96
C LYS A 35 4.00 -6.67 -0.92
N ALA A 36 4.25 -7.47 0.11
CA ALA A 36 5.24 -7.19 1.14
C ALA A 36 6.37 -8.22 1.13
N LEU A 37 7.58 -7.76 1.45
CA LEU A 37 8.79 -8.56 1.60
C LEU A 37 9.13 -8.68 3.08
N LYS A 38 9.45 -9.89 3.53
CA LYS A 38 9.91 -10.14 4.90
C LYS A 38 11.42 -9.94 4.97
N PHE A 39 11.84 -8.91 5.71
CA PHE A 39 13.23 -8.66 6.08
C PHE A 39 13.43 -9.06 7.54
N GLY A 40 13.93 -10.28 7.75
CA GLY A 40 14.11 -10.87 9.08
C GLY A 40 12.77 -11.03 9.79
N SER A 41 12.59 -10.33 10.91
CA SER A 41 11.35 -10.29 11.69
C SER A 41 10.37 -9.19 11.29
N THR A 42 10.73 -8.36 10.30
CA THR A 42 9.94 -7.18 9.92
C THR A 42 9.44 -7.25 8.47
N LEU A 43 8.29 -6.64 8.20
CA LEU A 43 7.73 -6.53 6.85
C LEU A 43 8.08 -5.18 6.22
N ARG A 44 8.38 -5.22 4.92
CA ARG A 44 8.73 -4.07 4.08
C ARG A 44 7.88 -4.06 2.81
N ILE A 45 7.43 -2.88 2.43
CA ILE A 45 6.61 -2.67 1.22
C ILE A 45 7.50 -1.92 0.24
N SER A 46 7.63 -2.42 -0.99
CA SER A 46 8.35 -1.69 -2.03
C SER A 46 7.49 -0.54 -2.55
N GLY A 47 8.12 0.56 -2.98
CA GLY A 47 7.41 1.67 -3.60
C GLY A 47 6.61 1.25 -4.84
N SER A 48 7.12 0.29 -5.63
CA SER A 48 6.38 -0.29 -6.76
C SER A 48 5.07 -0.96 -6.33
N ALA A 49 5.11 -1.81 -5.29
CA ALA A 49 3.91 -2.49 -4.80
C ALA A 49 2.88 -1.50 -4.25
N LEU A 50 3.35 -0.45 -3.57
CA LEU A 50 2.47 0.62 -3.08
C LEU A 50 1.83 1.41 -4.23
N ASN A 51 2.59 1.73 -5.29
CA ASN A 51 2.05 2.39 -6.48
C ASN A 51 1.04 1.51 -7.22
N GLU A 52 1.27 0.21 -7.33
CA GLU A 52 0.31 -0.75 -7.89
C GLU A 52 -1.00 -0.75 -7.10
N TYR A 53 -0.91 -0.81 -5.76
CA TYR A 53 -2.07 -0.76 -4.87
C TYR A 53 -2.88 0.53 -5.00
N LEU A 54 -2.20 1.69 -5.07
CA LEU A 54 -2.88 2.98 -5.25
C LEU A 54 -3.60 3.06 -6.60
N LYS A 55 -3.01 2.49 -7.66
CA LYS A 55 -3.66 2.41 -8.97
C LYS A 55 -4.91 1.53 -8.94
N SER A 56 -4.84 0.37 -8.29
CA SER A 56 -6.03 -0.50 -8.16
C SER A 56 -7.12 0.12 -7.30
N ALA A 57 -6.75 0.83 -6.24
CA ALA A 57 -7.70 1.56 -5.39
C ALA A 57 -8.41 2.68 -6.17
N GLN A 58 -7.67 3.43 -7.00
CA GLN A 58 -8.25 4.48 -7.86
C GLN A 58 -9.17 3.91 -8.94
N ALA A 59 -8.78 2.82 -9.60
CA ALA A 59 -9.60 2.17 -10.62
C ALA A 59 -10.94 1.64 -10.07
N THR A 60 -10.99 1.28 -8.79
CA THR A 60 -12.24 0.85 -8.13
C THR A 60 -13.18 2.03 -7.88
N ASN A 61 -12.65 3.25 -7.76
CA ASN A 61 -13.42 4.45 -7.45
C ASN A 61 -13.96 5.18 -8.70
N GLU A 62 -13.68 4.70 -9.91
CA GLU A 62 -14.21 5.27 -11.17
C GLU A 62 -15.63 4.79 -11.50
N ILE A 63 -16.22 3.91 -10.70
CA ILE A 63 -17.59 3.39 -10.91
C ILE A 63 -18.66 4.29 -10.27
N GLU A 64 -18.31 5.25 -9.40
CA GLU A 64 -19.28 6.10 -8.69
C GLU A 64 -19.15 7.61 -9.00
N GLY A 65 -19.20 7.97 -10.29
CA GLY A 65 -19.15 9.37 -10.73
C GLY A 65 -19.96 9.75 -11.96
N VAL A 66 -20.88 8.89 -12.42
CA VAL A 66 -21.95 9.26 -13.35
C VAL A 66 -23.26 9.26 -12.56
N ALA A 67 -23.70 10.44 -12.12
CA ALA A 67 -25.09 10.86 -11.99
C ALA A 67 -25.14 12.30 -11.44
#